data_AF-A0A7S1SIJ5-F1
#
_entry.id   AF-A0A7S1SIJ5-F1
#
_cell.length_a   1.000
_cell.length_b   1.000
_cell.length_c   1.000
_cell.angle_alpha   90.00
_cell.angle_beta   90.00
_cell.angle_gamma   90.00
#
_symmetry.space_group_name_H-M   'P 1'
#
loop_
_entity.id
_entity.type
_entity.pdbx_description
1 polymer ?
#
loop_
_entity_poly.entity_id
_entity_poly.type
_entity_poly.pdbx_seq_one_letter_code
_entity_poly.pdbx_strand_id
1 'polypeptide(L)'
;IADKAGEGSSPPPPRHVGAPVMEQMRKARHSQRMLSLAAVHSREELYAWHTRAANHICGSNASPGDSGDERGGNGAGLLKGTRWVVEPKVDGLAVRLTYKRRELQQAATRGDGAEGEDVTHNVMQIGDVPASVRRRRRKKGGPPVLPEDFEVRGEVYMTKENYVKVNEAQAAAGEEPF
;
A
#
# COMPACT_ATOMS: atom_id res chain seq x y z
N ILE A 1 -27.04 -9.92 -37.10
CA ILE A 1 -27.75 -9.94 -35.79
C ILE A 1 -26.69 -9.61 -34.75
N ALA A 2 -26.75 -8.39 -34.26
CA ALA A 2 -25.76 -7.80 -33.36
C ALA A 2 -25.93 -8.30 -31.92
N ASP A 3 -24.85 -8.06 -31.17
CA ASP A 3 -24.78 -7.84 -29.72
C ASP A 3 -25.02 -8.99 -28.74
N LYS A 4 -23.98 -9.26 -27.93
CA LYS A 4 -23.95 -8.75 -26.55
C LYS A 4 -22.54 -8.90 -25.95
N ALA A 5 -21.81 -7.80 -25.94
CA ALA A 5 -20.68 -7.60 -25.05
C ALA A 5 -21.19 -7.55 -23.59
N GLY A 6 -20.51 -8.27 -22.69
CA GLY A 6 -20.82 -8.32 -21.27
C GLY A 6 -20.72 -6.93 -20.64
N GLU A 7 -21.78 -6.56 -19.93
CA GLU A 7 -21.90 -5.30 -19.17
C GLU A 7 -20.77 -5.18 -18.15
N GLY A 8 -19.95 -4.15 -18.34
CA GLY A 8 -19.03 -3.66 -17.34
C GLY A 8 -19.81 -3.11 -16.15
N SER A 9 -19.56 -3.67 -14.97
CA SER A 9 -20.04 -3.13 -13.69
C SER A 9 -19.59 -1.68 -13.56
N SER A 10 -20.54 -0.74 -13.64
CA SER A 10 -20.30 0.66 -13.31
C SER A 10 -19.78 0.79 -11.87
N PRO A 11 -18.77 1.64 -11.60
CA PRO A 11 -18.33 1.88 -10.23
C PRO A 11 -19.48 2.48 -9.40
N PRO A 12 -19.58 2.14 -8.10
CA PRO A 12 -20.64 2.66 -7.24
C PRO A 12 -20.57 4.19 -7.15
N PRO A 13 -21.72 4.88 -6.98
CA PRO A 13 -21.76 6.34 -6.91
C PRO A 13 -20.97 6.86 -5.69
N PRO A 14 -20.36 8.05 -5.81
CA PRO A 14 -19.64 8.67 -4.71
C PRO A 14 -20.58 8.89 -3.52
N ARG A 15 -20.11 8.52 -2.33
CA ARG A 15 -20.96 8.49 -1.12
C ARG A 15 -21.27 9.87 -0.57
N HIS A 16 -20.52 10.90 -0.94
CA HIS A 16 -20.72 12.28 -0.45
C HIS A 16 -20.53 13.25 -1.61
N VAL A 17 -21.59 13.95 -1.99
CA VAL A 17 -21.55 15.10 -2.90
C VAL A 17 -21.95 16.33 -2.07
N GLY A 18 -21.06 17.31 -1.92
CA GLY A 18 -21.44 18.64 -1.37
C GLY A 18 -20.69 19.19 -0.15
N ALA A 19 -19.45 18.80 0.15
CA ALA A 19 -18.62 19.57 1.08
C ALA A 19 -17.90 20.71 0.33
N PRO A 20 -17.69 21.90 0.96
CA PRO A 20 -16.84 22.94 0.39
C PRO A 20 -15.45 22.39 0.05
N VAL A 21 -14.87 22.82 -1.06
CA VAL A 21 -13.45 22.56 -1.35
C VAL A 21 -12.64 23.12 -0.19
N MET A 22 -11.86 22.28 0.50
CA MET A 22 -10.99 22.77 1.58
C MET A 22 -9.91 23.64 0.94
N GLU A 23 -9.91 24.94 1.23
CA GLU A 23 -8.94 25.89 0.67
C GLU A 23 -7.49 25.56 1.05
N GLN A 24 -7.26 24.91 2.20
CA GLN A 24 -5.93 24.48 2.65
C GLN A 24 -6.01 23.14 3.38
N MET A 25 -5.13 22.21 3.02
CA MET A 25 -5.00 20.94 3.74
C MET A 25 -4.31 21.18 5.08
N ARG A 26 -4.98 20.80 6.17
CA ARG A 26 -4.40 20.89 7.51
C ARG A 26 -3.25 19.90 7.65
N LYS A 27 -2.22 20.25 8.43
CA LYS A 27 -1.16 19.31 8.78
C LYS A 27 -1.64 18.24 9.76
N ALA A 28 -1.11 17.03 9.61
CA ALA A 28 -1.46 15.87 10.40
C ALA A 28 -0.21 15.12 10.85
N ARG A 29 0.09 15.16 12.15
CA ARG A 29 1.23 14.46 12.75
C ARG A 29 1.01 12.96 12.76
N HIS A 30 2.06 12.19 12.44
CA HIS A 30 2.04 10.74 12.53
C HIS A 30 2.33 10.27 13.96
N SER A 31 1.60 9.24 14.41
CA SER A 31 1.83 8.62 15.72
C SER A 31 3.18 7.91 15.78
N GLN A 32 3.59 7.32 14.65
CA GLN A 32 4.93 6.79 14.39
C GLN A 32 5.41 7.28 13.04
N ARG A 33 6.71 7.52 12.89
CA ARG A 33 7.28 7.98 11.61
C ARG A 33 6.96 7.01 10.46
N MET A 34 6.68 7.56 9.29
CA MET A 34 6.57 6.85 8.01
C MET A 34 7.91 6.91 7.29
N LEU A 35 8.63 5.78 7.28
CA LEU A 35 9.95 5.67 6.68
C LEU A 35 9.86 5.57 5.14
N SER A 36 10.97 5.88 4.47
CA SER A 36 11.20 5.51 3.08
C SER A 36 11.92 4.17 2.98
N LEU A 37 11.91 3.59 1.79
CA LEU A 37 12.71 2.41 1.46
C LEU A 37 13.99 2.83 0.74
N ALA A 38 15.09 2.13 1.02
CA ALA A 38 16.29 2.22 0.19
C ALA A 38 16.07 1.46 -1.13
N ALA A 39 16.65 1.97 -2.21
CA ALA A 39 16.62 1.32 -3.51
C ALA A 39 17.89 0.50 -3.76
N VAL A 40 17.73 -0.58 -4.53
CA VAL A 40 18.83 -1.32 -5.15
C VAL A 40 18.54 -1.39 -6.65
N HIS A 41 19.57 -1.26 -7.47
CA HIS A 41 19.44 -1.16 -8.93
C HIS A 41 20.16 -2.29 -9.66
N SER A 42 20.82 -3.19 -8.93
CA SER A 42 21.49 -4.36 -9.47
C SER A 42 21.24 -5.60 -8.62
N ARG A 43 21.48 -6.77 -9.23
CA ARG A 43 21.34 -8.05 -8.55
C ARG A 43 22.42 -8.22 -7.47
N GLU A 44 23.61 -7.68 -7.74
CA GLU A 44 24.76 -7.65 -6.84
C GLU A 44 24.45 -6.84 -5.57
N GLU A 45 23.86 -5.65 -5.73
CA GLU A 45 23.42 -4.82 -4.60
C GLU A 45 22.34 -5.51 -3.76
N LEU A 46 21.38 -6.16 -4.41
CA LEU A 46 20.32 -6.91 -3.73
C LEU A 46 20.92 -8.04 -2.88
N TYR A 47 21.89 -8.80 -3.41
CA TYR A 47 22.58 -9.83 -2.65
C TYR A 47 23.39 -9.27 -1.50
N ALA A 48 24.10 -8.16 -1.71
CA ALA A 48 24.87 -7.52 -0.66
C ALA A 48 23.95 -7.04 0.49
N TRP A 49 22.80 -6.44 0.15
CA TRP A 49 21.78 -6.07 1.14
C TRP A 49 21.25 -7.29 1.89
N HIS A 50 20.89 -8.35 1.17
CA HIS A 50 20.40 -9.60 1.77
C HIS A 50 21.39 -10.16 2.79
N THR A 51 22.66 -10.29 2.41
CA THR A 51 23.70 -10.84 3.30
C THR A 51 23.83 -10.02 4.58
N ARG A 52 23.81 -8.69 4.48
CA ARG A 52 23.81 -7.81 5.66
C ARG A 52 22.58 -8.04 6.53
N ALA A 53 21.39 -8.11 5.93
CA ALA A 53 20.14 -8.30 6.65
C ALA A 53 20.04 -9.67 7.31
N ALA A 54 20.37 -10.75 6.59
CA ALA A 54 20.39 -12.12 7.11
C ALA A 54 21.39 -12.27 8.27
N ASN A 55 22.59 -11.72 8.17
CA ASN A 55 23.57 -11.75 9.26
C ASN A 55 23.06 -11.01 10.50
N HIS A 56 22.32 -9.92 10.32
CA HIS A 56 21.73 -9.17 11.43
C HIS A 56 20.58 -9.91 12.11
N ILE A 57 19.77 -10.66 11.35
CA ILE A 57 18.60 -11.39 11.87
C ILE A 57 18.99 -12.75 12.47
N CYS A 58 19.83 -13.52 11.77
CA CYS A 58 20.17 -14.90 12.11
C CYS A 58 21.46 -15.04 12.92
N GLY A 59 22.22 -13.95 13.10
CA GLY A 59 23.57 -13.99 13.68
C GLY A 59 24.63 -14.40 12.66
N SER A 60 25.89 -14.02 12.91
CA SER A 60 27.03 -14.16 11.98
C SER A 60 27.45 -15.59 11.61
N ASN A 61 26.74 -16.61 12.11
CA ASN A 61 27.07 -18.03 11.91
C ASN A 61 26.15 -18.72 10.89
N ALA A 62 25.31 -17.98 10.17
CA ALA A 62 24.56 -18.53 9.04
C ALA A 62 25.53 -18.83 7.88
N SER A 63 26.20 -19.98 7.94
CA SER A 63 26.98 -20.48 6.80
C SER A 63 26.04 -20.73 5.62
N PRO A 64 26.36 -20.22 4.42
CA PRO A 64 25.64 -20.54 3.20
C PRO A 64 25.94 -22.00 2.83
N GLY A 65 25.27 -22.96 3.47
CA GLY A 65 25.52 -24.37 3.22
C GLY A 65 24.76 -25.35 4.10
N ASP A 66 24.50 -25.04 5.37
CA ASP A 66 24.03 -26.05 6.32
C ASP A 66 22.50 -26.10 6.42
N SER A 67 21.88 -26.77 5.45
CA SER A 67 20.55 -27.35 5.64
C SER A 67 20.36 -28.51 4.67
N GLY A 68 20.33 -29.73 5.23
CA GLY A 68 20.02 -30.99 4.54
C GLY A 68 18.54 -31.09 4.16
N ASP A 69 18.06 -30.21 3.29
CA ASP A 69 16.79 -30.42 2.58
C ASP A 69 17.11 -30.87 1.14
N GLU A 70 17.13 -32.18 0.94
CA GLU A 70 17.38 -32.85 -0.34
C GLU A 70 16.15 -32.89 -1.27
N ARG A 71 15.10 -32.12 -0.97
CA ARG A 71 13.97 -31.98 -1.89
C ARG A 71 14.32 -31.04 -3.04
N GLY A 72 15.00 -31.60 -4.03
CA GLY A 72 15.14 -31.02 -5.37
C GLY A 72 13.78 -30.57 -5.90
N GLY A 73 13.69 -29.28 -6.22
CA GLY A 73 12.46 -28.65 -6.68
C GLY A 73 12.66 -27.18 -7.06
N ASN A 74 13.15 -26.96 -8.28
CA ASN A 74 12.73 -25.89 -9.16
C ASN A 74 12.75 -24.46 -8.55
N GLY A 75 13.94 -23.85 -8.44
CA GLY A 75 14.09 -22.40 -8.26
C GLY A 75 14.30 -21.87 -6.84
N ALA A 76 14.24 -22.72 -5.81
CA ALA A 76 14.43 -22.33 -4.40
C ALA A 76 15.90 -22.29 -3.92
N GLY A 77 16.86 -22.09 -4.83
CA GLY A 77 18.29 -22.30 -4.57
C GLY A 77 19.11 -21.05 -4.25
N LEU A 78 18.50 -19.89 -4.01
CA LEU A 78 19.26 -18.63 -3.95
C LEU A 78 19.59 -18.15 -2.53
N LEU A 79 18.81 -18.48 -1.50
CA LEU A 79 18.91 -17.88 -0.16
C LEU A 79 18.39 -18.86 0.92
N LYS A 80 19.28 -19.63 1.57
CA LYS A 80 18.90 -20.56 2.66
C LYS A 80 18.75 -19.81 3.99
N GLY A 81 17.73 -20.16 4.79
CA GLY A 81 17.60 -19.75 6.20
C GLY A 81 16.74 -18.51 6.49
N THR A 82 16.33 -17.73 5.48
CA THR A 82 15.45 -16.55 5.67
C THR A 82 14.31 -16.57 4.66
N ARG A 83 13.10 -16.19 5.10
CA ARG A 83 11.93 -15.99 4.22
C ARG A 83 11.65 -14.51 4.07
N TRP A 84 11.39 -14.08 2.83
CA TRP A 84 11.06 -12.71 2.48
C TRP A 84 9.62 -12.60 1.98
N VAL A 85 8.94 -11.51 2.34
CA VAL A 85 7.71 -11.09 1.66
C VAL A 85 8.13 -10.15 0.55
N VAL A 86 7.70 -10.44 -0.68
CA VAL A 86 8.01 -9.61 -1.85
C VAL A 86 6.69 -9.03 -2.36
N GLU A 87 6.63 -7.71 -2.40
CA GLU A 87 5.46 -6.96 -2.84
C GLU A 87 5.85 -6.08 -4.04
N PRO A 88 4.99 -5.95 -5.07
CA PRO A 88 5.23 -4.97 -6.13
C PRO A 88 5.34 -3.56 -5.56
N LYS A 89 6.37 -2.82 -5.98
CA LYS A 89 6.45 -1.40 -5.65
C LYS A 89 5.41 -0.66 -6.50
N VAL A 90 4.30 -0.27 -5.87
CA VAL A 90 3.32 0.63 -6.47
C VAL A 90 3.91 2.03 -6.57
N ASP A 91 3.65 2.70 -7.68
CA ASP A 91 4.00 4.10 -7.88
C ASP A 91 2.75 4.95 -7.64
N GLY A 92 2.74 5.69 -6.53
CA GLY A 92 1.57 6.43 -6.09
C GLY A 92 1.93 7.38 -4.95
N LEU A 93 0.98 7.58 -4.05
CA LEU A 93 1.13 8.41 -2.87
C LEU A 93 0.91 7.58 -1.60
N ALA A 94 1.95 7.48 -0.78
CA ALA A 94 1.88 6.85 0.52
C ALA A 94 0.91 7.61 1.46
N VAL A 95 -0.06 6.88 2.01
CA VAL A 95 -1.05 7.39 2.97
C VAL A 95 -1.13 6.51 4.22
N ARG A 96 -1.52 7.14 5.33
CA ARG A 96 -1.85 6.48 6.59
C ARG A 96 -3.32 6.71 6.92
N LEU A 97 -4.04 5.62 7.16
CA LEU A 97 -5.42 5.60 7.62
C LEU A 97 -5.45 5.25 9.11
N THR A 98 -6.00 6.13 9.93
CA THR A 98 -6.22 5.91 11.35
C THR A 98 -7.67 5.52 11.58
N TYR A 99 -7.88 4.29 12.04
CA TYR A 99 -9.18 3.81 12.50
C TYR A 99 -9.24 3.86 14.02
N LYS A 100 -10.31 4.45 14.57
CA LYS A 100 -10.63 4.35 16.01
C LYS A 100 -11.99 3.72 16.18
N ARG A 101 -12.12 2.79 17.14
CA ARG A 101 -13.32 1.93 17.27
C ARG A 101 -13.72 1.32 15.93
N ARG A 102 -12.72 1.02 15.09
CA ARG A 102 -12.84 0.48 13.73
C ARG A 102 -13.56 1.39 12.72
N GLU A 103 -13.71 2.67 13.00
CA GLU A 103 -14.22 3.68 12.05
C GLU A 103 -13.05 4.54 11.57
N LEU A 104 -13.03 4.87 10.28
CA LEU A 104 -12.02 5.74 9.69
C LEU A 104 -12.18 7.14 10.29
N GLN A 105 -11.17 7.58 11.05
CA GLN A 105 -11.19 8.88 11.71
C GLN A 105 -10.32 9.92 11.01
N GLN A 106 -9.20 9.48 10.42
CA GLN A 106 -8.28 10.37 9.74
C GLN A 106 -7.50 9.63 8.66
N ALA A 107 -7.30 10.27 7.52
CA ALA A 107 -6.28 9.90 6.54
C ALA A 107 -5.26 11.02 6.41
N ALA A 108 -3.98 10.66 6.30
CA ALA A 108 -2.92 11.64 6.05
C ALA A 108 -1.94 11.14 4.99
N THR A 109 -1.42 12.05 4.17
CA THR A 109 -0.27 11.78 3.29
C THR A 109 0.99 11.51 4.13
N ARG A 110 2.04 10.95 3.52
CA ARG A 110 3.33 10.73 4.20
C ARG A 110 4.04 12.04 4.60
N GLY A 111 3.97 13.06 3.75
CA GLY A 111 4.77 14.29 3.89
C GLY A 111 6.27 13.99 4.10
N ASP A 112 6.84 14.55 5.16
CA ASP A 112 8.25 14.34 5.53
C ASP A 112 8.51 13.05 6.34
N GLY A 113 7.45 12.28 6.57
CA GLY A 113 7.44 11.06 7.36
C GLY A 113 7.17 11.28 8.85
N ALA A 114 7.26 12.49 9.38
CA ALA A 114 6.80 12.85 10.73
C ALA A 114 5.42 13.54 10.70
N GLU A 115 5.19 14.36 9.68
CA GLU A 115 3.96 15.08 9.44
C GLU A 115 3.59 15.06 7.95
N GLY A 116 2.31 14.89 7.68
CA GLY A 116 1.73 14.98 6.35
C GLY A 116 0.51 15.90 6.33
N GLU A 117 -0.33 15.72 5.33
CA GLU A 117 -1.53 16.53 5.11
C GLU A 117 -2.78 15.70 5.33
N ASP A 118 -3.76 16.27 6.03
CA ASP A 118 -5.07 15.67 6.26
C ASP A 118 -5.85 15.59 4.94
N VAL A 119 -5.96 14.37 4.43
CA VAL A 119 -6.65 14.02 3.18
C VAL A 119 -7.87 13.16 3.45
N THR A 120 -8.43 13.21 4.66
CA THR A 120 -9.55 12.35 5.10
C THR A 120 -10.75 12.47 4.15
N HIS A 121 -11.11 13.69 3.76
CA HIS A 121 -12.22 13.92 2.84
C HIS A 121 -12.00 13.24 1.48
N ASN A 122 -10.81 13.40 0.90
CA ASN A 122 -10.46 12.83 -0.41
C ASN A 122 -10.43 11.29 -0.34
N VAL A 123 -9.82 10.73 0.70
CA VAL A 123 -9.71 9.28 0.89
C VAL A 123 -11.07 8.62 1.09
N MET A 124 -12.03 9.28 1.76
CA MET A 124 -13.40 8.76 1.92
C MET A 124 -14.15 8.60 0.59
N GLN A 125 -13.69 9.24 -0.49
CA GLN A 125 -14.25 9.05 -1.83
C GLN A 125 -13.71 7.82 -2.55
N ILE A 126 -12.62 7.21 -2.06
CA ILE A 126 -12.03 6.01 -2.65
C ILE A 126 -12.88 4.80 -2.25
N GLY A 127 -13.56 4.20 -3.22
CA GLY A 127 -14.52 3.11 -2.97
C GLY A 127 -13.94 1.88 -2.26
N ASP A 128 -12.66 1.60 -2.48
CA ASP A 128 -11.94 0.47 -1.86
C ASP A 128 -11.54 0.74 -0.40
N VAL A 129 -11.60 1.98 0.06
CA VAL A 129 -11.30 2.35 1.44
C VAL A 129 -12.57 2.26 2.28
N PRO A 130 -12.68 1.29 3.20
CA PRO A 130 -13.89 1.14 3.99
C PRO A 130 -13.98 2.23 5.07
N ALA A 131 -15.13 2.89 5.16
CA ALA A 131 -15.40 3.84 6.26
C ALA A 131 -15.41 3.16 7.64
N SER A 132 -15.69 1.85 7.71
CA SER A 132 -15.58 1.06 8.94
C SER A 132 -15.17 -0.39 8.66
N VAL A 133 -14.44 -0.99 9.60
CA VAL A 133 -13.94 -2.37 9.50
C VAL A 133 -14.69 -3.25 10.48
N ARG A 134 -15.42 -4.24 9.96
CA ARG A 134 -16.19 -5.16 10.80
C ARG A 134 -15.28 -6.12 11.57
N ARG A 135 -15.62 -6.37 12.85
CA ARG A 135 -14.95 -7.39 13.65
C ARG A 135 -15.18 -8.77 13.02
N ARG A 136 -14.09 -9.45 12.63
CA ARG A 136 -14.15 -10.85 12.18
C ARG A 136 -13.89 -11.79 13.35
N ARG A 137 -14.64 -12.90 13.41
CA ARG A 137 -14.35 -13.98 14.37
C ARG A 137 -12.99 -14.58 14.03
N ARG A 138 -12.16 -14.84 15.04
CA ARG A 138 -10.87 -15.50 14.85
C ARG A 138 -11.11 -16.93 14.35
N LYS A 139 -10.56 -17.27 13.19
CA LYS A 139 -10.50 -18.67 12.73
C LYS A 139 -9.37 -19.40 13.46
N LYS A 140 -9.53 -20.69 13.75
CA LYS A 140 -8.45 -21.51 14.34
C LYS A 140 -7.25 -21.49 13.38
N GLY A 141 -6.08 -21.08 13.87
CA GLY A 141 -4.87 -20.89 13.05
C GLY A 141 -4.86 -19.62 12.19
N GLY A 142 -5.86 -18.74 12.29
CA GLY A 142 -5.89 -17.45 11.58
C GLY A 142 -5.09 -16.35 12.29
N PRO A 143 -4.92 -15.18 11.63
CA PRO A 143 -4.22 -14.04 12.20
C PRO A 143 -4.91 -13.54 13.49
N PRO A 144 -4.18 -12.77 14.33
CA PRO A 144 -4.76 -12.15 15.51
C PRO A 144 -5.95 -11.27 15.16
N VAL A 145 -6.84 -11.10 16.14
CA VAL A 145 -7.98 -10.19 15.99
C VAL A 145 -7.43 -8.78 15.89
N LEU A 146 -7.82 -8.05 14.83
CA LEU A 146 -7.45 -6.66 14.65
C LEU A 146 -7.91 -5.85 15.87
N PRO A 147 -7.08 -4.97 16.46
CA PRO A 147 -7.47 -4.10 17.58
C PRO A 147 -8.68 -3.22 17.27
N GLU A 148 -9.24 -2.55 18.29
CA GLU A 148 -10.27 -1.54 18.08
C GLU A 148 -9.73 -0.30 17.38
N ASP A 149 -8.55 0.15 17.81
CA ASP A 149 -7.83 1.29 17.25
C ASP A 149 -6.59 0.75 16.51
N PHE A 150 -6.44 1.10 15.24
CA PHE A 150 -5.34 0.64 14.42
C PHE A 150 -5.02 1.63 13.30
N GLU A 151 -3.80 1.54 12.78
CA GLU A 151 -3.37 2.27 11.59
C GLU A 151 -3.13 1.30 10.44
N VAL A 152 -3.56 1.72 9.24
CA VAL A 152 -3.21 1.06 7.98
C VAL A 152 -2.34 2.01 7.18
N ARG A 153 -1.24 1.49 6.62
CA ARG A 153 -0.35 2.24 5.73
C ARG A 153 -0.37 1.56 4.38
N GLY A 154 -0.45 2.34 3.32
CA GLY A 154 -0.47 1.83 1.96
C GLY A 154 -0.33 2.96 0.95
N GLU A 155 -0.48 2.60 -0.32
CA GLU A 155 -0.34 3.50 -1.45
C GLU A 155 -1.71 3.78 -2.06
N VAL A 156 -2.03 5.06 -2.28
CA VAL A 156 -3.11 5.46 -3.18
C VAL A 156 -2.48 5.69 -4.55
N TYR A 157 -3.05 5.09 -5.58
CA TYR A 157 -2.55 5.21 -6.94
C TYR A 157 -3.70 5.26 -7.94
N MET A 158 -3.38 5.65 -9.17
CA MET A 158 -4.31 5.68 -10.28
C MET A 158 -3.97 4.55 -11.26
N THR A 159 -4.99 3.89 -11.82
CA THR A 159 -4.73 2.94 -12.92
C THR A 159 -4.28 3.69 -14.16
N LYS A 160 -3.56 3.01 -15.05
CA LYS A 160 -3.07 3.61 -16.30
C LYS A 160 -4.23 4.13 -17.16
N GLU A 161 -5.35 3.41 -17.19
CA GLU A 161 -6.54 3.79 -17.95
C GLU A 161 -7.17 5.08 -17.40
N ASN A 162 -7.24 5.22 -16.07
CA ASN A 162 -7.77 6.43 -15.45
C ASN A 162 -6.82 7.62 -15.64
N TYR A 163 -5.50 7.39 -15.60
CA TYR A 163 -4.51 8.43 -15.86
C TYR A 163 -4.65 9.01 -17.27
N VAL A 164 -4.81 8.16 -18.30
CA VAL A 164 -5.05 8.61 -19.68
C VAL A 164 -6.32 9.47 -19.77
N LYS A 165 -7.43 9.01 -19.19
CA LYS A 165 -8.70 9.75 -19.20
C LYS A 165 -8.60 11.13 -18.53
N VAL A 166 -7.88 11.21 -17.42
CA VAL A 166 -7.67 12.46 -16.69
C VAL A 166 -6.84 13.43 -17.54
N ASN A 167 -5.80 12.94 -18.20
CA ASN A 167 -4.96 13.76 -19.09
C ASN A 167 -5.73 14.23 -20.34
N GLU A 168 -6.56 13.38 -20.94
CA GLU A 168 -7.44 13.76 -22.05
C GLU A 168 -8.45 14.84 -21.62
N ALA A 169 -9.04 14.71 -20.43
CA ALA A 169 -9.97 15.70 -19.89
C ALA A 169 -9.29 17.06 -19.61
N GLN A 170 -8.08 17.07 -19.04
CA GLN A 170 -7.30 18.30 -18.85
C GLN A 170 -6.94 18.96 -20.17
N ALA A 171 -6.45 18.21 -21.15
CA ALA A 171 -6.14 18.73 -22.47
C ALA A 171 -7.38 19.33 -23.16
N ALA A 172 -8.54 18.69 -23.04
CA ALA A 172 -9.80 19.21 -23.58
C ALA A 172 -10.28 20.49 -22.87
N ALA A 173 -9.94 20.65 -21.59
CA ALA A 173 -10.19 21.87 -20.81
C ALA A 173 -9.14 22.97 -21.06
N GLY A 174 -8.08 22.69 -21.84
CA GLY A 174 -6.96 23.61 -22.06
C GLY A 174 -5.98 23.69 -20.88
N GLU A 175 -6.05 22.74 -19.95
CA GLU A 175 -5.15 22.60 -18.81
C GLU A 175 -3.93 21.72 -19.18
N GLU A 176 -2.85 21.83 -18.39
CA GLU A 176 -1.63 21.04 -18.59
C GLU A 176 -1.84 19.59 -18.10
N PRO A 177 -1.68 18.56 -18.96
CA PRO A 177 -1.74 17.17 -18.53
C PRO A 177 -0.62 16.82 -17.54
N PHE A 178 -0.86 15.81 -16.71
CA PHE A 178 0.14 15.26 -15.78
C PHE A 178 1.25 14.50 -16.50
#